data_AF-A0A0F9MPF1-F1
#
_entry.id   AF-A0A0F9MPF1-F1
#
_cell.length_a   1.000
_cell.length_b   1.000
_cell.length_c   1.000
_cell.angle_alpha   90.00
_cell.angle_beta   90.00
_cell.angle_gamma   90.00
#
_symmetry.space_group_name_H-M   'P 1'
#
loop_
_entity.id
_entity.type
_entity.pdbx_description
1 polymer ?
#
loop_
_entity_poly.entity_id
_entity_poly.type
_entity_poly.pdbx_seq_one_letter_code
_entity_poly.pdbx_strand_id
1 'polypeptide(L)'
;MLMTVNNLPGKTEPSVKLLHVILDKRERKLMALLDEKKDIFTYDSEQLDIADIVISEEVAIERKEGFDFVASIMDNRLFEL
;
A
#
# COMPACT_ATOMS: atom_id res chain seq x y z
N MET A 1 39.97 42.26 0.96
CA MET A 1 40.48 41.10 0.21
C MET A 1 39.94 39.86 0.89
N LEU A 2 39.06 39.12 0.20
CA LEU A 2 38.71 37.69 0.37
C LEU A 2 38.13 37.23 1.74
N MET A 3 37.08 36.40 1.88
CA MET A 3 36.20 35.69 0.93
C MET A 3 34.82 35.48 1.57
N THR A 4 33.81 35.51 0.71
CA THR A 4 32.46 34.97 0.90
C THR A 4 32.51 33.48 1.27
N VAL A 5 31.82 33.12 2.36
CA VAL A 5 31.47 31.72 2.64
C VAL A 5 30.34 31.33 1.71
N ASN A 6 30.66 30.54 0.68
CA ASN A 6 29.69 29.91 -0.19
C ASN A 6 28.89 28.89 0.62
N ASN A 7 27.62 29.19 0.89
CA ASN A 7 26.66 28.15 1.26
C ASN A 7 26.49 27.23 0.05
N LEU A 8 27.13 26.07 0.10
CA LEU A 8 26.81 24.94 -0.78
C LEU A 8 25.33 24.60 -0.59
N PRO A 9 24.55 24.35 -1.65
CA PRO A 9 23.19 23.84 -1.49
C PRO A 9 23.31 22.49 -0.78
N GLY A 10 22.87 22.44 0.47
CA GLY A 10 22.77 21.20 1.23
C GLY A 10 21.99 20.21 0.37
N LYS A 11 22.55 19.02 0.17
CA LYS A 11 21.79 17.91 -0.40
C LYS A 11 20.55 17.75 0.48
N THR A 12 19.38 18.14 -0.03
CA THR A 12 18.11 17.84 0.60
C THR A 12 18.05 16.33 0.76
N GLU A 13 17.98 15.85 2.00
CA GLU A 13 17.75 14.43 2.24
C GLU A 13 16.53 13.98 1.43
N PRO A 14 16.58 12.80 0.78
CA PRO A 14 15.45 12.33 0.00
C PRO A 14 14.23 12.30 0.92
N SER A 15 13.21 13.10 0.60
CA SER A 15 11.95 13.07 1.32
C SER A 15 11.41 11.64 1.22
N VAL A 16 11.27 10.96 2.36
CA VAL A 16 10.68 9.62 2.41
C VAL A 16 9.25 9.75 1.88
N LYS A 17 9.03 9.31 0.64
CA LYS A 17 7.70 9.32 0.04
C LYS A 17 6.96 8.12 0.58
N LEU A 18 5.93 8.36 1.39
CA LEU A 18 5.03 7.32 1.87
C LEU A 18 4.38 6.60 0.68
N LEU A 19 4.25 5.28 0.76
CA LEU A 19 3.54 4.51 -0.25
C LEU A 19 2.04 4.72 -0.06
N HIS A 20 1.36 5.20 -1.09
CA HIS A 20 -0.10 5.34 -1.09
C HIS A 20 -0.74 4.11 -1.74
N VAL A 21 -1.77 3.56 -1.10
CA VAL A 21 -2.51 2.37 -1.59
C VAL A 21 -4.01 2.60 -1.47
N ILE A 22 -4.83 1.85 -2.22
CA ILE A 22 -6.28 1.82 -2.03
C ILE A 22 -6.64 0.49 -1.39
N LEU A 23 -7.45 0.52 -0.32
CA LEU A 23 -7.92 -0.67 0.39
C LEU A 23 -9.40 -0.91 0.14
N ASP A 24 -9.79 -2.17 0.00
CA ASP A 24 -11.20 -2.52 0.02
C ASP A 24 -11.80 -2.24 1.41
N LYS A 25 -12.92 -1.51 1.45
CA LYS A 25 -13.60 -1.08 2.69
C LYS A 25 -14.13 -2.25 3.54
N ARG A 26 -14.21 -3.46 2.98
CA ARG A 26 -14.55 -4.70 3.71
C ARG A 26 -13.39 -5.15 4.60
N GLU A 27 -12.14 -4.80 4.25
CA GLU A 27 -10.91 -5.23 4.93
C GLU A 27 -10.54 -4.39 6.16
N ARG A 28 -11.45 -4.33 7.15
CA ARG A 28 -11.28 -3.53 8.36
C ARG A 28 -10.06 -3.88 9.21
N LYS A 29 -9.69 -5.17 9.24
CA LYS A 29 -8.51 -5.64 9.98
C LYS A 29 -7.22 -5.12 9.33
N LEU A 30 -7.19 -5.07 8.01
CA LEU A 30 -6.04 -4.57 7.27
C LEU A 30 -5.89 -3.05 7.43
N MET A 31 -7.00 -2.30 7.40
CA MET A 31 -7.01 -0.87 7.73
C MET A 31 -6.40 -0.59 9.11
N ALA A 32 -6.82 -1.33 10.14
CA ALA A 32 -6.27 -1.19 11.49
C ALA A 32 -4.77 -1.48 11.56
N LEU A 33 -4.27 -2.47 10.80
CA LEU A 33 -2.84 -2.76 10.71
C LEU A 33 -2.06 -1.64 10.02
N LEU A 34 -2.60 -1.07 8.94
CA LEU A 34 -1.96 0.04 8.22
C LEU A 34 -2.00 1.34 9.03
N ASP A 35 -3.00 1.53 9.89
CA ASP A 35 -3.04 2.64 10.83
C ASP A 35 -1.87 2.64 11.83
N GLU A 36 -1.31 1.48 12.15
CA GLU A 36 -0.10 1.33 12.98
C GLU A 36 1.21 1.60 12.21
N LYS A 37 1.14 1.79 10.88
CA LYS A 37 2.28 1.90 9.96
C LYS A 37 2.27 3.19 9.12
N LYS A 38 1.76 4.28 9.69
CA LYS A 38 1.60 5.60 9.02
C LYS A 38 2.92 6.27 8.65
N ASP A 39 4.03 5.79 9.19
CA ASP A 39 5.39 6.19 8.82
C ASP A 39 5.86 5.56 7.49
N ILE A 40 5.13 4.58 6.96
CA ILE A 40 5.44 3.87 5.72
C ILE A 40 4.32 4.03 4.69
N PHE A 41 3.07 3.98 5.14
CA PHE A 41 1.89 3.93 4.27
C PHE A 41 0.92 5.10 4.49
N THR A 42 0.22 5.45 3.42
CA THR A 42 -1.07 6.15 3.47
C THR A 42 -2.08 5.35 2.64
N TYR A 43 -3.38 5.50 2.92
CA TYR A 43 -4.38 4.79 2.13
C TYR A 43 -5.70 5.52 2.03
N ASP A 44 -6.42 5.26 0.94
CA ASP A 44 -7.86 5.53 0.80
C ASP A 44 -8.64 4.21 0.93
N SER A 45 -9.91 4.30 1.36
CA SER A 45 -10.80 3.14 1.49
C SER A 45 -11.98 3.27 0.54
N GLU A 46 -12.08 2.31 -0.38
CA GLU A 46 -13.10 2.27 -1.43
C GLU A 46 -13.75 0.89 -1.50
N GLN A 47 -14.87 0.76 -2.22
CA GLN A 47 -15.38 -0.58 -2.55
C GLN A 47 -14.72 -1.01 -3.85
N LEU A 48 -13.90 -2.05 -3.80
CA LEU A 48 -13.21 -2.56 -4.97
C LEU A 48 -14.02 -3.72 -5.59
N ASP A 49 -14.06 -3.76 -6.92
CA ASP A 49 -14.67 -4.87 -7.65
C ASP A 49 -13.77 -6.13 -7.61
N ILE A 50 -12.45 -5.93 -7.50
CA ILE A 50 -11.42 -6.97 -7.45
C ILE A 50 -10.32 -6.58 -6.46
N ALA A 51 -9.66 -7.60 -5.87
CA ALA A 51 -8.57 -7.48 -4.92
C ALA A 51 -8.93 -6.80 -3.59
N ASP A 52 -8.02 -6.94 -2.62
CA ASP A 52 -8.14 -6.33 -1.29
C ASP A 52 -7.32 -5.04 -1.18
N ILE A 53 -6.24 -4.93 -1.96
CA ILE A 53 -5.33 -3.78 -1.98
C ILE A 53 -4.93 -3.47 -3.43
N VAL A 54 -5.01 -2.20 -3.83
CA VAL A 54 -4.40 -1.71 -5.07
C VAL A 54 -3.16 -0.89 -4.71
N ILE A 55 -2.01 -1.28 -5.27
CA ILE A 55 -0.71 -0.63 -5.02
C ILE A 55 -0.39 0.38 -6.12
N SER A 56 -0.74 0.05 -7.36
CA SER A 56 -0.54 0.88 -8.55
C SER A 56 -1.50 0.44 -9.66
N GLU A 57 -1.45 1.12 -10.80
CA GLU A 57 -2.22 0.79 -12.01
C GLU A 57 -1.95 -0.64 -12.52
N GLU A 58 -0.80 -1.23 -12.18
CA GLU A 58 -0.36 -2.53 -12.68
C GLU A 58 -0.28 -3.62 -11.60
N VAL A 59 -0.46 -3.25 -10.32
CA VAL A 59 -0.23 -4.16 -9.19
C VAL A 59 -1.36 -4.05 -8.17
N ALA A 60 -2.00 -5.19 -7.91
CA ALA A 60 -2.96 -5.40 -6.84
C ALA A 60 -2.61 -6.64 -6.01
N ILE A 61 -3.12 -6.70 -4.78
CA ILE A 61 -2.89 -7.78 -3.83
C ILE A 61 -4.24 -8.31 -3.36
N GLU A 62 -4.43 -9.63 -3.49
CA GLU A 62 -5.52 -10.39 -2.90
C GLU A 62 -5.01 -11.09 -1.64
N ARG A 63 -5.63 -10.80 -0.49
CA ARG A 63 -5.23 -11.31 0.81
C ARG A 63 -6.17 -12.45 1.22
N LYS A 64 -5.65 -13.67 1.24
CA LYS A 64 -6.45 -14.87 1.54
C LYS A 64 -5.83 -15.68 2.69
N GLU A 65 -6.65 -16.09 3.66
CA GLU A 65 -6.21 -17.03 4.69
C GLU A 65 -5.98 -18.43 4.08
N GLY A 66 -5.15 -19.26 4.72
CA GLY A 66 -4.84 -20.59 4.19
C GLY A 66 -6.08 -21.47 3.96
N PHE A 67 -7.06 -21.43 4.87
CA PHE A 67 -8.31 -22.16 4.70
C PHE A 67 -9.17 -21.59 3.56
N ASP A 68 -9.31 -20.26 3.49
CA ASP A 68 -10.07 -19.58 2.44
C ASP A 68 -9.45 -19.81 1.06
N PHE A 69 -8.12 -19.91 0.99
CA PHE A 69 -7.40 -20.25 -0.23
C PHE A 69 -7.75 -21.64 -0.73
N VAL A 70 -7.64 -22.65 0.14
CA VAL A 70 -8.02 -24.03 -0.20
C VAL A 70 -9.49 -24.10 -0.61
N ALA A 71 -10.39 -23.46 0.15
CA ALA A 71 -11.81 -23.43 -0.16
C ALA A 71 -12.09 -22.77 -1.52
N SER A 72 -11.42 -21.66 -1.83
CA SER A 72 -11.58 -20.95 -3.11
C SER A 72 -11.09 -21.72 -4.34
N ILE A 73 -10.15 -22.65 -4.16
CA ILE A 73 -9.74 -23.59 -5.20
C ILE A 73 -10.82 -24.66 -5.38
N MET A 74 -11.32 -25.22 -4.27
CA MET A 74 -12.31 -26.30 -4.30
C MET A 74 -13.65 -25.86 -4.93
N ASP A 75 -14.04 -24.61 -4.75
CA ASP A 75 -15.27 -24.04 -5.30
C ASP A 75 -15.06 -23.15 -6.54
N ASN A 76 -13.86 -23.22 -7.15
CA ASN A 76 -13.42 -22.48 -8.36
C ASN A 76 -13.40 -20.96 -8.28
N ARG A 77 -13.82 -20.33 -7.16
CA ARG A 77 -13.85 -18.86 -7.04
C ARG A 77 -12.49 -18.20 -7.23
N LEU A 78 -11.39 -18.89 -6.94
CA LEU A 78 -10.04 -18.34 -7.14
C LEU A 78 -9.75 -18.02 -8.61
N PHE A 79 -10.30 -18.80 -9.54
CA PHE A 79 -10.02 -18.68 -10.98
C PHE A 79 -11.02 -17.77 -11.71
N GLU A 80 -12.02 -17.28 -10.99
CA GLU A 80 -13.09 -16.39 -11.49
C GLU A 80 -12.98 -14.96 -10.92
N LEU A 81 -11.86 -14.66 -10.24
CA LEU A 81 -11.54 -13.32 -9.74
C LEU A 81 -11.32 -12.32 -10.87
#